data_AF-A0A1Z9QRM5-F1
#
_entry.id   AF-A0A1Z9QRM5-F1
#
_cell.length_a   1.000
_cell.length_b   1.000
_cell.length_c   1.000
_cell.angle_alpha   90.00
_cell.angle_beta   90.00
_cell.angle_gamma   90.00
#
_symmetry.space_group_name_H-M   'P 1'
#
loop_
_entity.id
_entity.type
_entity.pdbx_description
1 polymer ?
#
loop_
_entity_poly.entity_id
_entity_poly.type
_entity_poly.pdbx_seq_one_letter_code
_entity_poly.pdbx_strand_id
1 'polypeptide(L)'
;MLISSNQTAVLLGISFLVFALWAPSSHVTVFAQTGKTVPYALPENGNEVIFAYDLQNGFTPPRQNNAPVLLIRANGTVEMPSLYGEGRDIKGKLSAKELQAFLKFVIDENKFLAFDASRVQGQIEEIREKRQVPQIADAPDTIIDLKIPGHTQSVRQPAVGMPSEFKEVKSLQQLLAIRKGVNQLMSETRVGGKKGIKSLLGPINKKLKEEYPDVAPLKVSDFSGSYLKQDGSISATISRPGKGSNGNPNGTYVTGIAVIARGSEVPVVSLRVKLK
;
A
#
# COMPACT_ATOMS: atom_id res chain seq x y z
N MET A 1 5.32 39.53 -72.21
CA MET A 1 5.26 40.79 -71.43
C MET A 1 4.49 40.48 -70.16
N LEU A 2 5.20 40.30 -69.05
CA LEU A 2 4.68 39.86 -67.75
C LEU A 2 4.25 41.08 -66.94
N ILE A 3 2.98 41.15 -66.51
CA ILE A 3 2.50 42.15 -65.54
C ILE A 3 1.48 41.50 -64.58
N SER A 4 1.73 41.73 -63.29
CA SER A 4 0.85 41.76 -62.10
C SER A 4 0.03 40.51 -61.74
N SER A 5 0.25 39.83 -60.62
CA SER A 5 0.01 40.25 -59.22
C SER A 5 -1.46 40.52 -58.88
N ASN A 6 -2.07 39.63 -58.10
CA ASN A 6 -2.99 40.02 -57.04
C ASN A 6 -3.03 38.95 -55.94
N GLN A 7 -2.70 39.39 -54.73
CA GLN A 7 -2.89 38.65 -53.49
C GLN A 7 -4.37 38.74 -53.09
N THR A 8 -4.94 37.61 -52.69
CA THR A 8 -6.18 37.59 -51.91
C THR A 8 -5.94 36.71 -50.70
N ALA A 9 -5.77 37.36 -49.55
CA ALA A 9 -5.78 36.73 -48.25
C ALA A 9 -7.22 36.30 -47.92
N VAL A 10 -7.41 35.01 -47.65
CA VAL A 10 -8.64 34.50 -47.04
C VAL A 10 -8.27 33.94 -45.67
N LEU A 11 -8.60 34.72 -44.64
CA LEU A 11 -8.66 34.31 -43.24
C LEU A 11 -9.94 33.49 -43.05
N LEU A 12 -9.81 32.21 -42.74
CA LEU A 12 -10.90 31.38 -42.25
C LEU A 12 -10.49 30.80 -40.91
N GLY A 13 -11.01 31.44 -39.86
CA GLY A 13 -10.86 31.01 -38.47
C GLY A 13 -11.59 29.70 -38.24
N ILE A 14 -10.84 28.69 -37.83
CA ILE A 14 -11.40 27.45 -37.31
C ILE A 14 -11.33 27.54 -35.79
N SER A 15 -12.48 27.84 -35.17
CA SER A 15 -12.71 27.62 -33.75
C SER A 15 -13.01 26.13 -33.54
N PHE A 16 -12.04 25.37 -33.04
CA PHE A 16 -12.31 24.08 -32.42
C PHE A 16 -12.46 24.26 -30.92
N LEU A 17 -13.71 24.13 -30.45
CA LEU A 17 -14.06 23.91 -29.05
C LEU A 17 -13.27 22.71 -28.51
N VAL A 18 -12.37 22.96 -27.57
CA VAL A 18 -11.76 21.91 -26.75
C VAL A 18 -12.72 21.62 -25.60
N PHE A 19 -13.58 20.61 -25.75
CA PHE A 19 -14.22 19.97 -24.60
C PHE A 19 -13.18 19.10 -23.89
N ALA A 20 -12.40 19.73 -23.00
CA ALA A 20 -11.57 18.99 -22.05
C ALA A 20 -12.50 18.37 -20.99
N LEU A 21 -12.91 17.13 -21.23
CA LEU A 21 -13.45 16.25 -20.20
C LEU A 21 -12.39 16.10 -19.11
N TRP A 22 -12.52 16.88 -18.04
CA TRP A 22 -11.79 16.72 -16.81
C TRP A 22 -12.20 15.38 -16.18
N ALA A 23 -11.39 14.35 -16.39
CA ALA A 23 -11.41 13.20 -15.50
C ALA A 23 -10.73 13.64 -14.18
N PRO A 24 -11.44 13.66 -13.05
CA PRO A 24 -10.79 13.92 -11.77
C PRO A 24 -9.75 12.83 -11.55
N SER A 25 -8.50 13.25 -11.40
CA SER A 25 -7.41 12.39 -10.96
C SER A 25 -7.82 11.80 -9.62
N SER A 26 -7.99 10.48 -9.56
CA SER A 26 -8.30 9.75 -8.33
C SER A 26 -7.10 9.83 -7.38
N HIS A 27 -6.94 10.97 -6.71
CA HIS A 27 -6.26 11.04 -5.45
C HIS A 27 -7.07 10.17 -4.49
N VAL A 28 -6.57 8.96 -4.23
CA VAL A 28 -7.04 8.17 -3.10
C VAL A 28 -6.55 8.89 -1.84
N THR A 29 -7.29 9.91 -1.43
CA THR A 29 -7.21 10.47 -0.08
C THR A 29 -7.82 9.43 0.84
N VAL A 30 -6.98 8.51 1.30
CA VAL A 30 -7.36 7.50 2.29
C VAL A 30 -7.74 8.23 3.58
N PHE A 31 -9.02 8.09 3.96
CA PHE A 31 -9.71 8.53 5.18
C PHE A 31 -10.07 10.02 5.33
N ALA A 32 -11.23 10.41 4.78
CA ALA A 32 -12.18 11.32 5.46
C ALA A 32 -13.54 11.35 4.75
N GLN A 33 -14.35 10.29 4.85
CA GLN A 33 -15.80 10.42 4.69
C GLN A 33 -16.48 10.16 6.04
N THR A 34 -16.95 11.25 6.64
CA THR A 34 -17.71 11.34 7.89
C THR A 34 -19.17 10.93 7.69
N GLY A 35 -19.40 9.71 7.20
CA GLY A 35 -20.65 9.01 7.49
C GLY A 35 -20.61 8.55 8.95
N LYS A 36 -21.68 8.78 9.74
CA LYS A 36 -21.86 8.12 11.05
C LYS A 36 -21.99 6.61 10.82
N THR A 37 -20.87 5.94 10.62
CA THR A 37 -20.80 4.49 10.54
C THR A 37 -20.89 3.97 11.96
N VAL A 38 -21.85 3.09 12.23
CA VAL A 38 -21.93 2.39 13.51
C VAL A 38 -20.64 1.57 13.66
N PRO A 39 -19.88 1.71 14.77
CA PRO A 39 -18.68 0.91 15.00
C PRO A 39 -19.01 -0.58 14.98
N TYR A 40 -18.09 -1.41 14.48
CA TYR A 40 -18.23 -2.86 14.56
C TYR A 40 -18.09 -3.31 16.01
N ALA A 41 -19.00 -4.17 16.44
CA ALA A 41 -18.87 -4.88 17.70
C ALA A 41 -17.58 -5.73 17.68
N LEU A 42 -16.85 -5.70 18.79
CA LEU A 42 -15.65 -6.51 19.00
C LEU A 42 -15.98 -7.61 20.02
N PRO A 43 -15.28 -8.75 20.01
CA PRO A 43 -15.41 -9.75 21.06
C PRO A 43 -15.18 -9.16 22.46
N GLU A 44 -15.87 -9.69 23.47
CA GLU A 44 -15.69 -9.28 24.87
C GLU A 44 -14.25 -9.56 25.36
N ASN A 45 -13.68 -10.69 24.93
CA ASN A 45 -12.29 -11.00 25.20
C ASN A 45 -11.37 -10.16 24.30
N GLY A 46 -10.81 -9.09 24.86
CA GLY A 46 -9.87 -8.19 24.17
C GLY A 46 -8.62 -8.88 23.59
N ASN A 47 -8.27 -10.09 24.04
CA ASN A 47 -7.12 -10.84 23.52
C ASN A 47 -7.48 -11.76 22.35
N GLU A 48 -8.75 -11.89 21.98
CA GLU A 48 -9.15 -12.70 20.83
C GLU A 48 -8.57 -12.13 19.53
N VAL A 49 -8.02 -13.00 18.67
CA VAL A 49 -7.57 -12.62 17.33
C VAL A 49 -8.80 -12.39 16.46
N ILE A 50 -8.93 -11.18 15.94
CA ILE A 50 -10.08 -10.77 15.12
C ILE A 50 -9.73 -10.66 13.64
N PHE A 51 -8.45 -10.52 13.33
CA PHE A 51 -7.97 -10.50 11.95
C PHE A 51 -6.60 -11.19 11.88
N ALA A 52 -6.46 -12.15 10.98
CA ALA A 52 -5.20 -12.79 10.65
C ALA A 52 -4.94 -12.64 9.15
N TYR A 53 -3.68 -12.40 8.81
CA TYR A 53 -3.24 -12.35 7.42
C TYR A 53 -1.98 -13.18 7.27
N ASP A 54 -1.96 -14.02 6.24
CA ASP A 54 -0.84 -14.91 5.93
C ASP A 54 -0.53 -14.96 4.44
N LEU A 55 0.71 -15.31 4.13
CA LEU A 55 1.23 -15.54 2.79
C LEU A 55 1.87 -16.92 2.69
N GLN A 56 1.14 -17.91 2.20
CA GLN A 56 1.64 -19.28 2.08
C GLN A 56 2.04 -19.61 0.65
N ASN A 57 2.79 -20.69 0.47
CA ASN A 57 3.31 -21.11 -0.83
C ASN A 57 4.23 -20.08 -1.50
N GLY A 58 4.68 -20.42 -2.70
CA GLY A 58 5.61 -19.63 -3.49
C GLY A 58 7.05 -19.68 -3.03
N PHE A 59 7.91 -19.01 -3.81
CA PHE A 59 9.35 -19.06 -3.64
C PHE A 59 9.80 -18.20 -2.45
N THR A 60 9.65 -18.75 -1.24
CA THR A 60 10.09 -18.14 0.03
C THR A 60 11.01 -19.11 0.78
N PRO A 61 11.93 -18.60 1.62
CA PRO A 61 12.70 -19.46 2.53
C PRO A 61 11.76 -20.33 3.39
N PRO A 62 12.18 -21.53 3.81
CA PRO A 62 11.35 -22.37 4.65
C PRO A 62 11.02 -21.65 5.97
N ARG A 63 9.74 -21.67 6.35
CA ARG A 63 9.28 -21.12 7.63
C ARG A 63 9.75 -22.00 8.79
N GLN A 64 10.05 -21.37 9.92
CA GLN A 64 10.35 -22.07 11.17
C GLN A 64 9.09 -22.42 11.99
N ASN A 65 7.96 -21.77 11.68
CA ASN A 65 6.67 -22.02 12.33
C ASN A 65 5.51 -21.68 11.37
N ASN A 66 4.31 -22.10 11.75
CA ASN A 66 3.08 -21.91 10.95
C ASN A 66 2.25 -20.69 11.39
N ALA A 67 2.83 -19.74 12.12
CA ALA A 67 2.08 -18.56 12.53
C ALA A 67 1.75 -17.66 11.32
N PRO A 68 0.60 -16.95 11.31
CA PRO A 68 0.32 -15.93 10.31
C PRO A 68 1.35 -14.80 10.33
N VAL A 69 1.62 -14.18 9.17
CA VAL A 69 2.57 -13.05 9.09
C VAL A 69 2.09 -11.82 9.86
N LEU A 70 0.78 -11.70 10.10
CA LEU A 70 0.15 -10.63 10.86
C LEU A 70 -1.06 -11.15 11.64
N LEU A 71 -1.15 -10.76 12.92
CA LEU A 71 -2.30 -10.96 13.78
C LEU A 71 -2.75 -9.62 14.35
N ILE A 72 -4.06 -9.38 14.40
CA ILE A 72 -4.68 -8.25 15.08
C ILE A 72 -5.69 -8.76 16.09
N ARG A 73 -5.57 -8.32 17.34
CA ARG A 73 -6.47 -8.69 18.46
C ARG A 73 -7.56 -7.65 18.67
N ALA A 74 -8.64 -8.04 19.34
CA ALA A 74 -9.78 -7.17 19.65
C ALA A 74 -9.39 -5.90 20.43
N ASN A 75 -8.34 -5.94 21.24
CA ASN A 75 -7.80 -4.78 21.96
C ASN A 75 -6.87 -3.88 21.11
N GLY A 76 -6.76 -4.13 19.80
CA GLY A 76 -5.92 -3.39 18.87
C GLY A 76 -4.45 -3.79 18.87
N THR A 77 -4.04 -4.81 19.62
CA THR A 77 -2.66 -5.33 19.57
C THR A 77 -2.39 -5.93 18.19
N VAL A 78 -1.26 -5.54 17.60
CA VAL A 78 -0.77 -6.05 16.32
C VAL A 78 0.49 -6.88 16.59
N GLU A 79 0.54 -8.10 16.08
CA GLU A 79 1.69 -9.00 16.23
C GLU A 79 2.15 -9.49 14.85
N MET A 80 3.46 -9.45 14.61
CA MET A 80 4.12 -9.98 13.42
C MET A 80 5.24 -10.91 13.91
N PRO A 81 4.98 -12.21 14.05
CA PRO A 81 5.98 -13.17 14.52
C PRO A 81 7.11 -13.33 13.50
N SER A 82 8.30 -13.65 14.00
CA SER A 82 9.42 -14.09 13.15
C SER A 82 9.10 -15.45 12.55
N LEU A 83 8.96 -15.50 11.23
CA LEU A 83 8.70 -16.73 10.49
C LEU A 83 9.97 -17.37 9.92
N TYR A 84 11.06 -16.60 9.82
CA TYR A 84 12.28 -17.00 9.12
C TYR A 84 13.54 -16.63 9.91
N GLY A 85 14.44 -17.61 10.10
CA GLY A 85 15.81 -17.40 10.58
C GLY A 85 15.92 -16.62 11.90
N GLU A 86 16.91 -15.74 11.99
CA GLU A 86 17.21 -14.92 13.18
C GLU A 86 16.37 -13.63 13.30
N GLY A 87 15.24 -13.57 12.58
CA GLY A 87 14.31 -12.45 12.65
C GLY A 87 13.80 -12.19 14.07
N ARG A 88 13.18 -11.01 14.28
CA ARG A 88 12.55 -10.67 15.56
C ARG A 88 11.05 -10.50 15.40
N ASP A 89 10.32 -10.89 16.43
CA ASP A 89 8.92 -10.56 16.58
C ASP A 89 8.75 -9.04 16.66
N ILE A 90 7.72 -8.54 16.00
CA ILE A 90 7.34 -7.14 16.09
C ILE A 90 5.94 -7.05 16.69
N LYS A 91 5.78 -6.12 17.63
CA LYS A 91 4.48 -5.80 18.22
C LYS A 91 4.17 -4.32 18.04
N GLY A 92 2.89 -4.03 17.88
CA GLY A 92 2.36 -2.67 17.84
C GLY A 92 0.97 -2.60 18.44
N LYS A 93 0.40 -1.41 18.44
CA LYS A 93 -0.95 -1.18 18.95
C LYS A 93 -1.67 -0.14 18.11
N LEU A 94 -2.82 -0.53 17.59
CA LEU A 94 -3.80 0.38 17.01
C LEU A 94 -4.60 1.05 18.13
N SER A 95 -4.90 2.34 17.97
CA SER A 95 -5.96 2.96 18.77
C SER A 95 -7.32 2.36 18.40
N ALA A 96 -8.32 2.48 19.28
CA ALA A 96 -9.69 2.03 18.97
C ALA A 96 -10.23 2.65 17.68
N LYS A 97 -9.93 3.93 17.42
CA LYS A 97 -10.29 4.63 16.18
C LYS A 97 -9.61 4.02 14.96
N GLU A 98 -8.33 3.70 15.05
CA GLU A 98 -7.58 3.10 13.94
C GLU A 98 -8.03 1.66 13.67
N LEU A 99 -8.33 0.88 14.72
CA LEU A 99 -8.88 -0.46 14.57
C LEU A 99 -10.23 -0.44 13.86
N GLN A 100 -11.15 0.45 14.27
CA GLN A 100 -12.44 0.60 13.62
C GLN A 100 -12.31 1.10 12.17
N ALA A 101 -11.39 2.01 11.89
CA ALA A 101 -11.10 2.45 10.53
C ALA A 101 -10.55 1.30 9.66
N PHE A 102 -9.69 0.45 10.22
CA PHE A 102 -9.20 -0.76 9.54
C PHE A 102 -10.33 -1.75 9.24
N LEU A 103 -11.21 -2.05 10.21
CA LEU A 103 -12.35 -2.94 9.99
C LEU A 103 -13.31 -2.39 8.93
N LYS A 104 -13.58 -1.09 8.97
CA LYS A 104 -14.39 -0.41 7.95
C LYS A 104 -13.76 -0.52 6.55
N PHE A 105 -12.46 -0.29 6.46
CA PHE A 105 -11.73 -0.44 5.21
C PHE A 105 -11.85 -1.87 4.65
N VAL A 106 -11.71 -2.90 5.48
CA VAL A 106 -11.82 -4.31 5.07
C VAL A 106 -13.26 -4.69 4.70
N ILE A 107 -14.22 -4.42 5.59
CA ILE A 107 -15.60 -4.91 5.47
C ILE A 107 -16.43 -4.03 4.54
N ASP A 108 -16.50 -2.72 4.79
CA ASP A 108 -17.39 -1.83 4.05
C ASP A 108 -16.79 -1.38 2.72
N GLU A 109 -15.55 -0.90 2.73
CA GLU A 109 -14.94 -0.27 1.56
C GLU A 109 -14.50 -1.32 0.54
N ASN A 110 -13.95 -2.44 1.01
CA ASN A 110 -13.47 -3.53 0.15
C ASN A 110 -14.36 -4.77 0.14
N LYS A 111 -15.54 -4.73 0.80
CA LYS A 111 -16.56 -5.78 0.70
C LYS A 111 -16.01 -7.18 0.98
N PHE A 112 -15.10 -7.30 1.93
CA PHE A 112 -14.43 -8.58 2.22
C PHE A 112 -15.44 -9.71 2.50
N LEU A 113 -16.53 -9.39 3.19
CA LEU A 113 -17.60 -10.35 3.50
C LEU A 113 -18.40 -10.89 2.29
N ALA A 114 -18.26 -10.25 1.13
CA ALA A 114 -18.91 -10.67 -0.11
C ALA A 114 -17.92 -11.37 -1.07
N PHE A 115 -16.67 -11.58 -0.64
CA PHE A 115 -15.67 -12.20 -1.49
C PHE A 115 -15.96 -13.71 -1.62
N ASP A 116 -16.01 -14.18 -2.86
CA ASP A 116 -16.20 -15.59 -3.20
C ASP A 116 -15.00 -16.06 -4.02
N ALA A 117 -14.16 -16.89 -3.40
CA ALA A 117 -12.92 -17.38 -4.00
C ALA A 117 -13.18 -18.25 -5.23
N SER A 118 -14.22 -19.09 -5.21
CA SER A 118 -14.56 -19.97 -6.33
C SER A 118 -15.02 -19.16 -7.54
N ARG A 119 -15.88 -18.16 -7.31
CA ARG A 119 -16.31 -17.25 -8.38
C ARG A 119 -15.15 -16.44 -8.96
N VAL A 120 -14.30 -15.88 -8.09
CA VAL A 120 -13.13 -15.10 -8.52
C VAL A 120 -12.16 -15.97 -9.32
N GLN A 121 -11.89 -17.19 -8.88
CA GLN A 121 -11.03 -18.10 -9.60
C GLN A 121 -11.61 -18.45 -10.98
N GLY A 122 -12.91 -18.71 -11.09
CA GLY A 122 -13.56 -18.93 -12.39
C GLY A 122 -13.38 -17.75 -13.36
N GLN A 123 -13.55 -16.52 -12.87
CA GLN A 123 -13.32 -15.31 -13.69
C GLN A 123 -11.86 -15.15 -14.11
N ILE A 124 -10.92 -15.48 -13.22
CA ILE A 124 -9.48 -15.46 -13.52
C ILE A 124 -9.16 -16.47 -14.64
N GLU A 125 -9.64 -17.71 -14.52
CA GLU A 125 -9.38 -18.74 -15.53
C GLU A 125 -9.99 -18.38 -16.88
N GLU A 126 -11.22 -17.85 -16.92
CA GLU A 126 -11.85 -17.38 -18.16
C GLU A 126 -10.99 -16.29 -18.85
N ILE A 127 -10.47 -15.32 -18.09
CA ILE A 127 -9.58 -14.28 -18.61
C ILE A 127 -8.26 -14.87 -19.10
N ARG A 128 -7.69 -15.82 -18.34
CA ARG A 128 -6.42 -16.47 -18.68
C ARG A 128 -6.52 -17.25 -19.97
N GLU A 129 -7.57 -18.03 -20.15
CA GLU A 129 -7.84 -18.76 -21.40
C GLU A 129 -8.03 -17.80 -22.57
N LYS A 130 -8.86 -16.77 -22.40
CA LYS A 130 -9.15 -15.78 -23.46
C LYS A 130 -7.92 -14.98 -23.89
N ARG A 131 -7.04 -14.61 -22.95
CA ARG A 131 -5.86 -13.77 -23.20
C ARG A 131 -4.56 -14.57 -23.32
N GLN A 132 -4.62 -15.90 -23.20
CA GLN A 132 -3.45 -16.79 -23.16
C GLN A 132 -2.42 -16.37 -22.09
N VAL A 133 -2.92 -15.91 -20.92
CA VAL A 133 -2.05 -15.51 -19.80
C VAL A 133 -1.53 -16.79 -19.11
N PRO A 134 -0.21 -17.01 -19.05
CA PRO A 134 0.36 -18.24 -18.51
C PRO A 134 -0.01 -18.43 -17.04
N GLN A 135 -0.13 -19.69 -16.62
CA GLN A 135 -0.25 -19.99 -15.20
C GLN A 135 1.10 -19.74 -14.54
N ILE A 136 1.07 -19.07 -13.40
CA ILE A 136 2.27 -18.92 -12.60
C ILE A 136 2.26 -20.08 -11.61
N ALA A 137 3.12 -21.06 -11.88
CA ALA A 137 3.44 -22.11 -10.95
C ALA A 137 3.92 -21.48 -9.63
N ASP A 138 3.49 -22.04 -8.51
CA ASP A 138 3.89 -21.59 -7.17
C ASP A 138 3.59 -20.11 -6.89
N ALA A 139 2.48 -19.58 -7.40
CA ALA A 139 2.03 -18.26 -6.98
C ALA A 139 1.72 -18.27 -5.46
N PRO A 140 2.13 -17.24 -4.70
CA PRO A 140 1.85 -17.19 -3.27
C PRO A 140 0.35 -17.01 -3.02
N ASP A 141 -0.16 -17.76 -2.05
CA ASP A 141 -1.52 -17.67 -1.55
C ASP A 141 -1.63 -16.52 -0.56
N THR A 142 -2.63 -15.67 -0.77
CA THR A 142 -3.05 -14.69 0.23
C THR A 142 -4.18 -15.31 1.05
N ILE A 143 -3.95 -15.44 2.36
CA ILE A 143 -4.92 -15.98 3.31
C ILE A 143 -5.32 -14.87 4.27
N ILE A 144 -6.62 -14.65 4.43
CA ILE A 144 -7.19 -13.64 5.34
C ILE A 144 -8.31 -14.27 6.14
N ASP A 145 -8.20 -14.20 7.46
CA ASP A 145 -9.27 -14.58 8.38
C ASP A 145 -9.77 -13.35 9.12
N LEU A 146 -11.08 -13.12 9.09
CA LEU A 146 -11.77 -12.10 9.86
C LEU A 146 -12.77 -12.81 10.79
N LYS A 147 -12.72 -12.50 12.08
CA LYS A 147 -13.62 -13.06 13.09
C LYS A 147 -14.02 -12.00 14.11
N ILE A 148 -15.18 -11.39 13.93
CA ILE A 148 -15.82 -10.50 14.91
C ILE A 148 -17.32 -10.85 15.02
N PRO A 149 -18.02 -10.42 16.08
CA PRO A 149 -19.46 -10.65 16.20
C PRO A 149 -20.25 -10.24 14.95
N GLY A 150 -21.02 -11.19 14.40
CA GLY A 150 -21.84 -11.01 13.19
C GLY A 150 -21.08 -10.97 11.87
N HIS A 151 -19.74 -10.98 11.87
CA HIS A 151 -18.92 -10.87 10.66
C HIS A 151 -17.75 -11.87 10.75
N THR A 152 -17.90 -13.01 10.08
CA THR A 152 -16.84 -14.03 10.02
C THR A 152 -16.64 -14.47 8.58
N GLN A 153 -15.39 -14.45 8.12
CA GLN A 153 -15.02 -14.95 6.79
C GLN A 153 -13.55 -15.33 6.75
N SER A 154 -13.26 -16.45 6.08
CA SER A 154 -11.91 -16.87 5.71
C SER A 154 -11.80 -16.89 4.19
N VAL A 155 -10.74 -16.31 3.65
CA VAL A 155 -10.44 -16.26 2.22
C VAL A 155 -9.04 -16.78 1.98
N ARG A 156 -8.90 -17.69 1.03
CA ARG A 156 -7.62 -18.08 0.43
C ARG A 156 -7.70 -17.83 -1.07
N GLN A 157 -6.83 -16.98 -1.58
CA GLN A 157 -6.78 -16.65 -3.01
C GLN A 157 -5.31 -16.65 -3.47
N PRO A 158 -4.95 -17.50 -4.44
CA PRO A 158 -3.64 -17.44 -5.09
C PRO A 158 -3.44 -16.13 -5.84
N ALA A 159 -2.19 -15.74 -6.06
CA ALA A 159 -1.81 -14.76 -7.08
C ALA A 159 -2.39 -13.33 -6.93
N VAL A 160 -2.93 -12.94 -5.78
CA VAL A 160 -3.51 -11.59 -5.54
C VAL A 160 -2.55 -10.44 -5.89
N GLY A 161 -1.24 -10.69 -5.81
CA GLY A 161 -0.19 -9.69 -6.07
C GLY A 161 -0.01 -9.33 -7.55
N MET A 162 -0.77 -9.91 -8.47
CA MET A 162 -0.62 -9.73 -9.92
C MET A 162 -1.84 -9.04 -10.56
N PRO A 163 -2.16 -7.79 -10.17
CA PRO A 163 -3.38 -7.12 -10.60
C PRO A 163 -3.41 -6.72 -12.06
N SER A 164 -2.26 -6.58 -12.73
CA SER A 164 -2.21 -6.01 -14.08
C SER A 164 -3.00 -6.84 -15.08
N GLU A 165 -3.00 -8.16 -14.91
CA GLU A 165 -3.62 -9.12 -15.82
C GLU A 165 -5.14 -9.25 -15.62
N PHE A 166 -5.63 -8.90 -14.42
CA PHE A 166 -7.00 -9.17 -13.96
C PHE A 166 -7.70 -7.92 -13.43
N LYS A 167 -7.43 -6.75 -14.04
CA LYS A 167 -7.99 -5.45 -13.61
C LYS A 167 -9.51 -5.42 -13.66
N GLU A 168 -10.13 -6.20 -14.54
CA GLU A 168 -11.59 -6.31 -14.66
C GLU A 168 -12.25 -7.09 -13.51
N VAL A 169 -11.51 -7.92 -12.76
CA VAL A 169 -12.07 -8.72 -11.65
C VAL A 169 -12.14 -7.85 -10.40
N LYS A 170 -13.24 -7.10 -10.25
CA LYS A 170 -13.44 -6.12 -9.18
C LYS A 170 -13.15 -6.67 -7.77
N SER A 171 -13.64 -7.86 -7.44
CA SER A 171 -13.43 -8.51 -6.14
C SER A 171 -11.96 -8.85 -5.88
N LEU A 172 -11.20 -9.23 -6.91
CA LEU A 172 -9.75 -9.41 -6.81
C LEU A 172 -9.05 -8.07 -6.55
N GLN A 173 -9.48 -6.99 -7.21
CA GLN A 173 -8.93 -5.66 -6.96
C GLN A 173 -9.21 -5.15 -5.55
N GLN A 174 -10.39 -5.46 -5.00
CA GLN A 174 -10.74 -5.18 -3.60
C GLN A 174 -9.87 -5.99 -2.63
N LEU A 175 -9.66 -7.28 -2.89
CA LEU A 175 -8.77 -8.11 -2.08
C LEU A 175 -7.31 -7.63 -2.15
N LEU A 176 -6.85 -7.17 -3.33
CA LEU A 176 -5.54 -6.54 -3.47
C LEU A 176 -5.46 -5.23 -2.67
N ALA A 177 -6.51 -4.42 -2.66
CA ALA A 177 -6.53 -3.20 -1.85
C ALA A 177 -6.40 -3.55 -0.36
N ILE A 178 -7.10 -4.57 0.13
CA ILE A 178 -6.94 -5.10 1.49
C ILE A 178 -5.48 -5.50 1.75
N ARG A 179 -4.90 -6.32 0.87
CA ARG A 179 -3.48 -6.75 0.97
C ARG A 179 -2.52 -5.56 1.03
N LYS A 180 -2.72 -4.54 0.20
CA LYS A 180 -1.90 -3.31 0.22
C LYS A 180 -2.05 -2.55 1.54
N GLY A 181 -3.28 -2.41 2.03
CA GLY A 181 -3.56 -1.78 3.33
C GLY A 181 -2.93 -2.53 4.50
N VAL A 182 -2.99 -3.87 4.47
CA VAL A 182 -2.32 -4.74 5.45
C VAL A 182 -0.80 -4.57 5.39
N ASN A 183 -0.20 -4.61 4.20
CA ASN A 183 1.25 -4.40 4.04
C ASN A 183 1.69 -3.02 4.55
N GLN A 184 0.89 -1.98 4.28
CA GLN A 184 1.13 -0.64 4.81
C GLN A 184 1.10 -0.66 6.34
N LEU A 185 0.06 -1.24 6.95
CA LEU A 185 -0.04 -1.39 8.41
C LEU A 185 1.17 -2.13 9.00
N MET A 186 1.60 -3.23 8.38
CA MET A 186 2.80 -3.97 8.79
C MET A 186 4.05 -3.07 8.73
N SER A 187 4.24 -2.34 7.63
CA SER A 187 5.36 -1.42 7.46
C SER A 187 5.36 -0.29 8.49
N GLU A 188 4.21 0.31 8.79
CA GLU A 188 4.09 1.32 9.84
C GLU A 188 4.39 0.71 11.22
N THR A 189 3.84 -0.48 11.50
CA THR A 189 4.03 -1.16 12.79
C THR A 189 5.50 -1.50 13.05
N ARG A 190 6.24 -1.97 12.04
CA ARG A 190 7.69 -2.25 12.12
C ARG A 190 8.50 -1.06 12.63
N VAL A 191 8.11 0.16 12.27
CA VAL A 191 8.82 1.37 12.69
C VAL A 191 8.19 2.03 13.90
N GLY A 192 7.29 1.37 14.64
CA GLY A 192 6.64 1.96 15.82
C GLY A 192 5.43 2.85 15.52
N GLY A 193 4.77 2.61 14.39
CA GLY A 193 3.61 3.36 13.93
C GLY A 193 3.93 4.81 13.57
N LYS A 194 2.90 5.67 13.57
CA LYS A 194 3.03 7.10 13.22
C LYS A 194 4.05 7.85 14.08
N LYS A 195 4.19 7.48 15.37
CA LYS A 195 5.19 8.09 16.27
C LYS A 195 6.60 7.76 15.83
N GLY A 196 6.88 6.50 15.51
CA GLY A 196 8.22 6.12 15.07
C GLY A 196 8.53 6.55 13.63
N ILE A 197 7.55 6.69 12.73
CA ILE A 197 7.77 7.39 11.45
C ILE A 197 8.25 8.83 11.69
N LYS A 198 7.62 9.54 12.64
CA LYS A 198 8.04 10.90 13.02
C LYS A 198 9.45 10.93 13.63
N SER A 199 9.83 9.94 14.44
CA SER A 199 11.18 9.90 15.01
C SER A 199 12.25 9.67 13.94
N LEU A 200 11.95 8.92 12.88
CA LEU A 200 12.86 8.73 11.74
C LEU A 200 13.05 10.01 10.91
N LEU A 201 12.03 10.87 10.81
CA LEU A 201 12.12 12.12 10.04
C LEU A 201 13.16 13.10 10.61
N GLY A 202 13.42 13.09 11.92
CA GLY A 202 14.42 13.96 12.55
C GLY A 202 15.82 13.82 11.94
N PRO A 203 16.49 12.66 12.10
CA PRO A 203 17.82 12.43 11.53
C PRO A 203 17.83 12.47 10.00
N ILE A 204 16.75 12.02 9.33
CA ILE A 204 16.62 12.12 7.87
C ILE A 204 16.63 13.57 7.40
N ASN A 205 15.76 14.42 7.97
CA ASN A 205 15.66 15.82 7.55
C ASN A 205 16.86 16.65 7.99
N LYS A 206 17.52 16.29 9.09
CA LYS A 206 18.81 16.89 9.48
C LYS A 206 19.85 16.66 8.37
N LYS A 207 20.08 15.40 7.99
CA LYS A 207 21.02 15.05 6.92
C LYS A 207 20.62 15.66 5.57
N LEU A 208 19.33 15.69 5.27
CA LEU A 208 18.81 16.31 4.03
C LEU A 208 19.10 17.81 4.00
N LYS A 209 18.95 18.53 5.11
CA LYS A 209 19.24 19.96 5.19
C LYS A 209 20.74 20.26 5.08
N GLU A 210 21.59 19.38 5.61
CA GLU A 210 23.05 19.47 5.54
C GLU A 210 23.56 19.25 4.10
N GLU A 211 23.08 18.21 3.41
CA GLU A 211 23.55 17.85 2.06
C GLU A 211 22.82 18.60 0.93
N TYR A 212 21.56 18.98 1.13
CA TYR A 212 20.69 19.59 0.13
C TYR A 212 19.84 20.72 0.74
N PRO A 213 20.43 21.88 1.08
CA PRO A 213 19.78 22.91 1.90
C PRO A 213 18.51 23.52 1.30
N ASP A 214 18.35 23.48 -0.02
CA ASP A 214 17.19 24.02 -0.75
C ASP A 214 16.05 23.00 -0.92
N VAL A 215 16.28 21.74 -0.54
CA VAL A 215 15.26 20.70 -0.62
C VAL A 215 14.37 20.75 0.63
N ALA A 216 13.06 20.88 0.41
CA ALA A 216 12.08 20.88 1.50
C ALA A 216 12.17 19.60 2.35
N PRO A 217 11.92 19.66 3.67
CA PRO A 217 11.95 18.47 4.53
C PRO A 217 10.91 17.43 4.09
N LEU A 218 11.22 16.15 4.26
CA LEU A 218 10.29 15.04 4.11
C LEU A 218 9.25 15.05 5.24
N LYS A 219 8.06 14.52 4.96
CA LYS A 219 6.91 14.49 5.86
C LYS A 219 6.47 13.05 6.17
N VAL A 220 5.59 12.88 7.15
CA VAL A 220 4.99 11.56 7.48
C VAL A 220 4.24 10.98 6.28
N SER A 221 3.59 11.83 5.49
CA SER A 221 2.90 11.45 4.25
C SER A 221 3.84 10.91 3.17
N ASP A 222 5.15 11.14 3.29
CA ASP A 222 6.16 10.65 2.35
C ASP A 222 6.66 9.24 2.74
N PHE A 223 6.19 8.67 3.86
CA PHE A 223 6.54 7.30 4.25
C PHE A 223 6.04 6.29 3.21
N SER A 224 6.99 5.58 2.60
CA SER A 224 6.70 4.64 1.50
C SER A 224 6.65 3.18 1.95
N GLY A 225 7.16 2.88 3.14
CA GLY A 225 7.12 1.55 3.73
C GLY A 225 8.39 1.17 4.47
N SER A 226 8.38 -0.04 5.02
CA SER A 226 9.52 -0.64 5.69
C SER A 226 9.48 -2.16 5.60
N TYR A 227 10.64 -2.79 5.72
CA TYR A 227 10.79 -4.24 5.76
C TYR A 227 11.81 -4.66 6.82
N LEU A 228 11.62 -5.87 7.33
CA LEU A 228 12.55 -6.53 8.24
C LEU A 228 13.55 -7.34 7.40
N LYS A 229 14.84 -7.15 7.64
CA LYS A 229 15.91 -7.94 7.03
C LYS A 229 16.16 -9.22 7.81
N GLN A 230 16.88 -10.16 7.22
CA GLN A 230 17.26 -11.43 7.85
C GLN A 230 18.11 -11.25 9.12
N ASP A 231 18.94 -10.19 9.18
CA ASP A 231 19.74 -9.81 10.35
C ASP A 231 18.91 -9.15 11.48
N GLY A 232 17.59 -9.07 11.31
CA GLY A 232 16.68 -8.44 12.25
C GLY A 232 16.67 -6.90 12.21
N SER A 233 17.46 -6.27 11.34
CA SER A 233 17.40 -4.82 11.12
C SER A 233 16.14 -4.43 10.35
N ILE A 234 15.65 -3.23 10.61
CA ILE A 234 14.49 -2.66 9.91
C ILE A 234 14.98 -1.59 8.96
N SER A 235 14.65 -1.73 7.68
CA SER A 235 14.91 -0.72 6.65
C SER A 235 13.62 0.01 6.34
N ALA A 236 13.61 1.32 6.57
CA ALA A 236 12.47 2.21 6.37
C ALA A 236 12.78 3.23 5.27
N THR A 237 11.82 3.44 4.38
CA THR A 237 11.95 4.36 3.25
C THR A 237 10.93 5.47 3.35
N ILE A 238 11.39 6.72 3.24
CA ILE A 238 10.57 7.92 3.16
C ILE A 238 10.93 8.61 1.84
N SER A 239 10.01 8.61 0.88
CA SER A 239 10.26 9.08 -0.48
C SER A 239 9.17 10.05 -0.94
N ARG A 240 9.63 11.17 -1.51
CA ARG A 240 8.77 12.13 -2.19
C ARG A 240 9.17 12.22 -3.66
N PRO A 241 8.35 11.70 -4.60
CA PRO A 241 8.57 11.91 -6.02
C PRO A 241 8.29 13.37 -6.37
N GLY A 242 9.12 13.94 -7.24
CA GLY A 242 8.89 15.26 -7.81
C GLY A 242 7.75 15.22 -8.82
N LYS A 243 6.97 16.29 -8.89
CA LYS A 243 5.82 16.41 -9.78
C LYS A 243 6.04 17.46 -10.86
N GLY A 244 5.57 17.17 -12.07
CA GLY A 244 5.48 18.13 -13.17
C GLY A 244 4.28 19.06 -13.02
N SER A 245 4.10 19.98 -13.97
CA SER A 245 2.95 20.90 -14.03
C SER A 245 1.61 20.18 -14.15
N ASN A 246 1.60 18.97 -14.72
CA ASN A 246 0.45 18.09 -14.83
C ASN A 246 0.24 17.16 -13.60
N GLY A 247 1.04 17.32 -12.54
CA GLY A 247 0.97 16.49 -11.34
C GLY A 247 1.65 15.10 -11.46
N ASN A 248 2.10 14.71 -12.66
CA ASN A 248 2.76 13.43 -12.88
C ASN A 248 4.22 13.44 -12.40
N PRO A 249 4.81 12.28 -12.06
CA PRO A 249 6.23 12.19 -11.76
C PRO A 249 7.08 12.77 -12.89
N ASN A 250 7.96 13.72 -12.57
CA ASN A 250 8.82 14.39 -13.56
C ASN A 250 10.25 13.81 -13.60
N GLY A 251 10.47 12.67 -12.95
CA GLY A 251 11.78 12.01 -12.87
C GLY A 251 12.70 12.53 -11.76
N THR A 252 12.32 13.55 -10.99
CA THR A 252 13.03 13.94 -9.75
C THR A 252 12.46 13.24 -8.53
N TYR A 253 13.26 13.12 -7.48
CA TYR A 253 12.85 12.51 -6.22
C TYR A 253 13.77 12.88 -5.07
N VAL A 254 13.24 12.77 -3.86
CA VAL A 254 13.98 12.84 -2.61
C VAL A 254 13.63 11.61 -1.80
N THR A 255 14.61 10.77 -1.50
CA THR A 255 14.41 9.54 -0.73
C THR A 255 15.38 9.49 0.44
N GLY A 256 14.85 9.40 1.65
CA GLY A 256 15.59 9.04 2.85
C GLY A 256 15.39 7.57 3.18
N ILE A 257 16.49 6.86 3.44
CA ILE A 257 16.48 5.48 3.89
C ILE A 257 17.09 5.45 5.29
N ALA A 258 16.33 4.98 6.28
CA ALA A 258 16.78 4.76 7.64
C ALA A 258 16.86 3.27 7.94
N VAL A 259 18.02 2.80 8.38
CA VAL A 259 18.24 1.43 8.81
C VAL A 259 18.41 1.40 10.32
N ILE A 260 17.49 0.72 11.01
CA ILE A 260 17.47 0.53 12.45
C ILE A 260 18.04 -0.85 12.75
N ALA A 261 19.27 -0.91 13.26
CA ALA A 261 19.89 -2.17 13.65
C ALA A 261 19.13 -2.83 14.82
N ARG A 262 19.26 -4.16 14.94
CA ARG A 262 18.69 -4.90 16.07
C ARG A 262 19.26 -4.36 17.39
N GLY A 263 18.40 -4.01 18.34
CA GLY A 263 18.80 -3.47 19.64
C GLY A 263 19.25 -1.98 19.62
N SER A 264 19.19 -1.30 18.48
CA SER A 264 19.48 0.13 18.38
C SER A 264 18.21 0.95 18.24
N GLU A 265 18.20 2.14 18.85
CA GLU A 265 17.18 3.17 18.60
C GLU A 265 17.66 4.22 17.59
N VAL A 266 18.96 4.26 17.29
CA VAL A 266 19.57 5.24 16.39
C VAL A 266 19.65 4.66 14.98
N PRO A 267 18.96 5.25 13.99
CA PRO A 267 19.02 4.77 12.62
C PRO A 267 20.31 5.25 11.92
N VAL A 268 20.86 4.39 11.05
CA VAL A 268 21.82 4.81 10.03
C VAL A 268 21.06 5.37 8.84
N VAL A 269 21.36 6.60 8.44
CA VAL A 269 20.63 7.32 7.39
C VAL A 269 21.46 7.46 6.11
N SER A 270 20.82 7.15 4.98
CA SER A 270 21.33 7.45 3.64
C SER A 270 20.27 8.21 2.83
N LEU A 271 20.73 9.06 1.90
CA LEU A 271 19.88 9.84 1.02
C LEU A 271 20.09 9.41 -0.43
N ARG A 272 19.02 9.44 -1.21
CA ARG A 272 19.06 9.39 -2.68
C ARG A 272 18.24 10.54 -3.21
N VAL A 273 18.90 11.49 -3.85
CA VAL A 273 18.27 12.70 -4.35
C VAL A 273 18.60 12.86 -5.83
N LYS A 274 17.56 13.07 -6.64
CA LYS A 274 17.69 13.45 -8.04
C LYS A 274 16.91 14.75 -8.23
N LEU A 275 17.62 15.83 -8.53
CA LEU A 275 17.04 17.14 -8.83
C LEU A 275 16.98 17.35 -10.37
N LYS A 276 16.27 18.39 -10.80
CA LYS A 276 16.20 18.77 -12.21
C LYS A 276 17.48 19.45 -12.65
#